data_AF-A0A5F0MEX4-F1
#
_entry.id   AF-A0A5F0MEX4-F1
#
_cell.length_a   1.000
_cell.length_b   1.000
_cell.length_c   1.000
_cell.angle_alpha   90.00
_cell.angle_beta   90.00
_cell.angle_gamma   90.00
#
_symmetry.space_group_name_H-M   'P 1'
#
loop_
_entity.id
_entity.type
_entity.pdbx_description
1 polymer ?
#
loop_
_entity_poly.entity_id
_entity_poly.type
_entity_poly.pdbx_seq_one_letter_code
_entity_poly.pdbx_strand_id
1 'polypeptide(L)' 'MKIEDHWKDSFIYCVQFLTAEQIERKITKFIVLPKKYSSQEIELMVGTKFKNVKKTLFIDELGDGLLLKELERYDGTFDG' A
#
# COMPACT_ATOMS: atom_id res chain seq x y z
N MET A 1 -1.00 25.32 -13.75
CA MET A 1 -1.26 23.89 -13.51
C MET A 1 -1.20 23.67 -12.02
N LYS A 2 -2.30 23.22 -11.44
CA LYS A 2 -2.42 22.99 -10.00
C LYS A 2 -2.12 21.52 -9.69
N ILE A 3 -1.69 21.23 -8.46
CA ILE A 3 -1.41 19.83 -8.03
C ILE A 3 -2.67 18.99 -8.22
N GLU A 4 -3.82 19.56 -7.88
CA GLU A 4 -5.14 18.92 -7.95
C GLU A 4 -5.61 18.68 -9.39
N ASP A 5 -4.93 19.20 -10.41
CA ASP A 5 -5.25 18.88 -11.80
C ASP A 5 -4.85 17.41 -12.10
N HIS A 6 -3.72 16.94 -11.57
CA HIS A 6 -3.11 15.63 -11.88
C HIS A 6 -3.06 14.65 -10.72
N TRP A 7 -3.17 15.13 -9.48
CA TRP A 7 -2.97 14.32 -8.27
C TRP A 7 -4.18 14.33 -7.35
N LYS A 8 -4.31 13.27 -6.55
CA LYS A 8 -5.24 13.16 -5.43
C LYS A 8 -4.47 12.94 -4.14
N ASP A 9 -4.91 13.56 -3.06
CA ASP A 9 -4.35 13.32 -1.73
C ASP A 9 -4.47 11.85 -1.34
N SER A 10 -3.50 11.37 -0.57
CA SER A 10 -3.41 10.00 -0.12
C SER A 10 -2.60 9.91 1.18
N PHE A 11 -2.54 8.71 1.75
CA PHE A 11 -1.85 8.43 3.01
C PHE A 11 -0.85 7.31 2.78
N ILE A 12 0.36 7.49 3.31
CA ILE A 12 1.46 6.54 3.18
C ILE A 12 1.58 5.75 4.48
N TYR A 13 1.55 4.42 4.36
CA TYR A 13 1.72 3.52 5.50
C TYR A 13 2.95 2.64 5.33
N CYS A 14 3.74 2.50 6.39
CA CYS A 14 4.75 1.47 6.53
C CYS A 14 4.10 0.22 7.13
N VAL A 15 4.19 -0.90 6.42
CA VAL A 15 3.69 -2.19 6.90
C VAL A 15 4.85 -3.18 6.92
N GLN A 16 5.05 -3.82 8.07
CA GLN A 16 5.94 -4.97 8.17
C GLN A 16 5.15 -6.22 8.49
N PHE A 17 5.47 -7.32 7.83
CA PHE A 17 4.82 -8.61 8.03
C PHE A 17 5.82 -9.77 7.90
N LEU A 18 5.45 -10.93 8.44
CA LEU A 18 6.15 -12.21 8.25
C LEU A 18 5.55 -13.00 7.11
N THR A 19 6.40 -13.66 6.33
CA THR A 19 5.95 -14.61 5.31
C THR A 19 5.59 -15.97 5.90
N ALA A 20 4.67 -16.69 5.24
CA ALA A 20 4.24 -18.06 5.59
C ALA A 20 5.05 -19.16 4.86
N GLU A 21 6.26 -18.85 4.42
CA GLU A 21 7.16 -19.79 3.74
C GLU A 21 7.85 -20.73 4.76
N GLN A 22 8.48 -21.82 4.29
CA GLN A 22 9.23 -22.74 5.16
C GLN A 22 10.32 -22.02 5.98
N ILE A 23 10.91 -20.99 5.38
CA ILE A 23 11.81 -20.05 6.05
C ILE A 23 11.09 -18.71 6.14
N GLU A 24 10.67 -18.34 7.35
CA GLU A 24 9.98 -17.07 7.58
C GLU A 24 10.91 -15.89 7.29
N ARG A 25 10.39 -14.89 6.58
CA ARG A 25 11.09 -13.64 6.29
C ARG A 25 10.25 -12.46 6.76
N LYS A 26 10.93 -11.44 7.32
CA LYS A 26 10.33 -10.13 7.57
C LYS A 26 10.40 -9.31 6.28
N ILE A 27 9.25 -8.84 5.82
CA ILE A 27 9.15 -7.94 4.67
C ILE A 27 8.56 -6.62 5.14
N THR A 28 9.19 -5.51 4.74
CA THR A 28 8.66 -4.15 4.92
C THR A 28 8.20 -3.63 3.56
N LYS A 29 7.00 -3.05 3.52
CA LYS A 29 6.42 -2.38 2.34
C LYS A 29 5.85 -1.03 2.74
N PHE A 30 5.92 -0.09 1.81
CA PHE A 30 5.20 1.17 1.89
C PHE A 30 3.99 1.08 0.97
N ILE A 31 2.80 1.32 1.50
CA ILE A 31 1.56 1.33 0.72
C ILE A 31 0.97 2.74 0.71
N VAL A 32 0.36 3.11 -0.41
CA VAL A 32 -0.27 4.42 -0.60
C VAL A 32 -1.76 4.20 -0.79
N LEU A 33 -2.59 4.84 0.04
CA LEU A 33 -4.04 4.64 0.07
C LEU A 33 -4.79 5.97 -0.10
N PRO A 34 -5.90 6.02 -0.85
CA PRO A 34 -6.58 7.28 -1.22
C PRO A 34 -7.35 7.95 -0.08
N LYS A 35 -7.40 7.32 1.10
CA LYS A 35 -8.00 7.86 2.31
C LYS A 35 -7.31 7.25 3.52
N LYS A 36 -7.57 7.82 4.70
CA LYS A 36 -7.06 7.29 5.95
C LYS A 36 -7.78 6.00 6.31
N TYR A 37 -7.02 4.95 6.59
CA TYR A 37 -7.50 3.66 7.06
C TYR A 37 -6.98 3.41 8.48
N SER A 38 -7.77 2.70 9.28
CA SER A 38 -7.32 2.19 10.56
C SER A 38 -6.28 1.08 10.38
N SER A 39 -5.45 0.85 11.40
CA SER A 39 -4.48 -0.26 11.39
C SER A 39 -5.17 -1.61 11.19
N GLN A 40 -6.40 -1.80 11.69
CA GLN A 40 -7.17 -3.03 11.53
C GLN A 40 -7.62 -3.25 10.07
N GLU A 41 -8.06 -2.20 9.39
CA GLU A 41 -8.42 -2.28 7.96
C GLU A 41 -7.19 -2.56 7.09
N ILE A 42 -6.05 -1.95 7.41
CA ILE A 42 -4.78 -2.19 6.71
C ILE A 42 -4.30 -3.63 6.96
N GLU A 43 -4.38 -4.11 8.19
CA GLU A 43 -4.02 -5.49 8.54
C GLU A 43 -4.87 -6.49 7.76
N LEU A 44 -6.20 -6.28 7.70
CA LEU A 44 -7.10 -7.10 6.91
C LEU A 44 -6.77 -7.04 5.41
N MET A 45 -6.47 -5.85 4.89
CA MET A 45 -6.10 -5.67 3.49
C MET A 45 -4.80 -6.42 3.15
N VAL A 46 -3.77 -6.29 4.00
CA VAL A 46 -2.49 -6.98 3.85
C VAL A 46 -2.69 -8.49 3.91
N GLY A 47 -3.44 -9.00 4.90
CA GLY A 47 -3.70 -10.43 5.05
C GLY A 47 -4.52 -11.05 3.90
N THR A 48 -5.37 -10.26 3.24
CA THR A 48 -6.25 -10.76 2.16
C THR A 48 -5.71 -10.51 0.75
N LYS A 49 -4.90 -9.47 0.54
CA LYS A 49 -4.41 -9.06 -0.78
C LYS A 49 -2.96 -9.46 -1.03
N PHE A 50 -2.13 -9.56 0.00
CA PHE A 50 -0.73 -9.94 -0.19
C PHE A 50 -0.61 -11.46 -0.15
N LYS A 51 0.24 -12.01 -1.01
CA LYS A 51 0.52 -13.45 -0.99
C LYS A 51 1.44 -13.80 0.16
N ASN A 52 1.22 -14.98 0.75
CA ASN A 52 2.09 -15.59 1.75
C ASN A 52 2.27 -14.76 3.04
N VAL A 53 1.28 -13.97 3.47
CA VAL A 53 1.36 -13.30 4.77
C VAL A 53 1.01 -14.28 5.89
N LYS A 54 1.91 -14.48 6.85
CA LYS A 54 1.66 -15.23 8.09
C LYS A 54 1.03 -14.34 9.15
N LYS A 55 1.65 -13.19 9.41
CA LYS A 55 1.14 -12.18 10.35
C LYS A 55 1.72 -10.80 10.07
N THR A 56 0.93 -9.77 10.31
CA THR A 56 1.41 -8.39 10.36
C THR A 56 2.14 -8.16 11.68
N LEU A 57 3.28 -7.47 11.63
CA LEU A 57 4.13 -7.17 12.79
C LEU A 57 3.89 -5.74 13.28
N PHE A 58 3.84 -4.78 12.36
CA PHE A 58 3.50 -3.40 12.66
C PHE A 58 2.94 -2.68 11.44
N ILE A 59 2.16 -1.64 11.72
CA ILE A 59 1.61 -0.68 10.75
C ILE A 59 1.84 0.71 11.34
N ASP A 60 2.44 1.60 10.54
CA ASP A 60 2.67 3.00 10.93
C ASP A 60 2.26 3.95 9.80
N GLU A 61 1.62 5.07 10.15
CA GLU A 61 1.28 6.13 9.20
C GLU A 61 2.45 7.10 9.10
N LEU A 62 3.04 7.22 7.92
CA LEU A 62 4.21 8.08 7.72
C LEU A 62 3.85 9.51 7.36
N GLY A 63 2.62 9.72 6.87
CA GLY A 63 2.10 11.04 6.51
C GLY A 63 1.34 11.04 5.18
N ASP A 64 1.22 12.24 4.62
CA ASP A 64 0.49 12.49 3.39
C ASP A 64 1.31 12.08 2.16
N GLY A 65 0.61 11.65 1.12
CA GLY A 65 1.16 11.32 -0.19
C GLY A 65 0.28 11.83 -1.31
N LEU A 66 0.74 11.69 -2.55
CA LEU A 66 -0.03 12.03 -3.75
C LEU A 66 -0.16 10.81 -4.67
N LEU A 67 -1.39 10.50 -5.09
CA LEU A 67 -1.71 9.50 -6.11
C LEU A 67 -1.95 10.17 -7.46
N LEU A 68 -1.27 9.72 -8.50
CA LEU A 68 -1.45 10.22 -9.86
C LEU A 68 -2.79 9.73 -10.41
N LYS A 69 -3.64 10.64 -10.92
CA LYS A 69 -4.96 10.29 -11.47
C LYS A 69 -4.89 9.35 -12.67
N GLU A 70 -3.83 9.43 -13.47
CA GLU A 70 -3.66 8.62 -14.68
C GLU A 70 -3.43 7.13 -14.38
N LEU A 71 -2.87 6.82 -13.20
CA LEU A 71 -2.68 5.44 -12.74
C LEU A 71 -4.00 4.75 -12.34
N GLU A 72 -5.13 5.47 -12.25
CA GLU A 72 -6.45 4.84 -12.07
C GLU A 72 -6.91 4.04 -13.30
N ARG A 73 -6.27 4.22 -14.46
CA ARG A 73 -6.60 3.53 -15.72
C ARG A 73 -5.54 2.51 -16.18
N TYR A 74 -4.49 2.29 -15.41
CA TYR A 74 -3.36 1.46 -15.86
C TYR A 74 -3.67 -0.05 -15.69
N ASP A 75 -3.97 -0.71 -16.80
CA ASP A 75 -4.26 -2.14 -16.93
C ASP A 75 -3.02 -3.01 -17.23
N GLY A 76 -1.84 -2.39 -17.32
CA GLY A 76 -0.57 -3.11 -17.39
C GLY A 76 0.08 -3.21 -18.76
N THR A 77 -0.41 -2.53 -19.80
CA THR A 77 0.29 -2.48 -21.09
C THR A 77 1.10 -1.19 -21.25
N PHE A 78 2.43 -1.31 -21.21
CA PHE A 78 3.33 -0.37 -21.88
C PHE A 78 3.47 -0.84 -23.33
N ASP A 79 2.86 -0.12 -24.27
CA ASP A 79 3.30 -0.17 -25.65
C ASP A 79 4.56 0.69 -25.76
N GLY A 80 5.65 0.07 -26.22
CA GLY A 80 6.99 0.65 -26.31
C GLY A 80 7.19 1.65 -27.43
#